data_AF-A0A0G0J7Z4-F1
#
_entry.id   AF-A0A0G0J7Z4-F1
#
_cell.length_a   1.000
_cell.length_b   1.000
_cell.length_c   1.000
_cell.angle_alpha   90.00
_cell.angle_beta   90.00
_cell.angle_gamma   90.00
#
_symmetry.space_group_name_H-M   'P 1'
#
loop_
_entity.id
_entity.type
_entity.pdbx_description
1 polymer ?
#
loop_
_entity_poly.entity_id
_entity_poly.type
_entity_poly.pdbx_seq_one_letter_code
_entity_poly.pdbx_strand_id
1 'polypeptide(L)' 'EHNMDIIKNADWIIDMGPEGGNKGGQIVAEGAPKDIMKVKASHTGQFLKKEV' A
#
# COMPACT_ATOMS: atom_id res chain seq x y z
N GLU A 1 5.88 -12.34 2.92
CA GLU A 1 4.42 -12.48 3.12
C GLU A 1 3.84 -11.11 3.49
N HIS A 2 2.63 -10.78 3.04
CA HIS A 2 2.05 -9.42 3.11
C HIS A 2 1.38 -9.15 4.46
N ASN A 3 2.15 -9.06 5.54
CA ASN A 3 1.63 -8.87 6.90
C ASN A 3 1.30 -7.38 7.18
N MET A 4 0.02 -7.07 7.43
CA MET A 4 -0.46 -5.70 7.69
C MET A 4 0.04 -5.13 9.03
N ASP A 5 0.28 -5.95 10.05
CA ASP A 5 0.83 -5.49 11.32
C ASP A 5 2.25 -4.95 11.18
N ILE A 6 3.00 -5.45 10.22
CA ILE A 6 4.32 -4.91 9.88
C ILE A 6 4.17 -3.61 9.11
N ILE A 7 3.30 -3.60 8.08
CA ILE A 7 3.14 -2.47 7.16
C ILE A 7 2.59 -1.23 7.87
N LYS A 8 1.66 -1.36 8.83
CA LYS A 8 1.11 -0.23 9.59
C LYS A 8 2.13 0.48 10.48
N ASN A 9 3.20 -0.21 10.86
CA ASN A 9 4.26 0.33 11.71
C ASN A 9 5.45 0.90 10.91
N ALA A 10 5.39 0.90 9.57
CA ALA A 10 6.45 1.46 8.75
C ALA A 10 6.43 3.00 8.77
N ASP A 11 7.61 3.62 8.70
CA ASP A 11 7.71 5.07 8.53
C ASP A 11 7.32 5.51 7.10
N TRP A 12 7.64 4.66 6.12
CA TRP A 12 7.40 4.90 4.71
C TRP A 12 7.06 3.61 3.96
N ILE A 13 6.12 3.71 3.03
CA ILE A 13 5.67 2.62 2.16
C ILE A 13 5.83 3.07 0.71
N ILE A 14 6.32 2.16 -0.13
CA ILE A 14 6.24 2.27 -1.59
C ILE A 14 5.30 1.15 -2.06
N ASP A 15 4.12 1.54 -2.54
CA ASP A 15 3.11 0.60 -3.02
C ASP A 15 3.25 0.37 -4.52
N MET A 16 3.43 -0.90 -4.88
CA MET A 16 3.72 -1.34 -6.23
C MET A 16 2.50 -2.03 -6.83
N GLY A 17 2.18 -1.74 -8.08
CA GLY A 17 1.01 -2.31 -8.75
C GLY A 17 0.74 -1.65 -10.09
N PRO A 18 -0.54 -1.45 -10.47
CA PRO A 18 -1.77 -1.77 -9.72
C PRO A 18 -2.04 -3.28 -9.60
N GLU A 19 -1.49 -4.08 -10.50
CA GLU A 19 -1.69 -5.53 -10.57
C GLU A 19 -0.34 -6.28 -10.48
N GLY A 20 -0.38 -7.61 -10.52
CA GLY A 20 0.80 -8.45 -10.69
C GLY A 20 1.24 -8.64 -12.16
N GLY A 21 2.49 -9.04 -12.36
CA GLY A 21 3.02 -9.41 -13.68
C GLY A 21 3.11 -8.22 -14.64
N ASN A 22 2.74 -8.43 -15.92
CA ASN A 22 2.87 -7.42 -16.99
C ASN A 22 1.99 -6.17 -16.79
N LYS A 23 1.04 -6.22 -15.86
CA LYS A 23 0.17 -5.09 -15.51
C LYS A 23 0.60 -4.38 -14.22
N GLY A 24 1.73 -4.80 -13.65
CA GLY A 24 2.34 -4.21 -12.46
C GLY A 24 3.60 -3.40 -12.78
N GLY A 25 4.45 -3.24 -11.76
CA GLY A 25 5.77 -2.61 -11.90
C GLY A 25 5.76 -1.09 -11.87
N GLN A 26 4.63 -0.47 -11.52
CA GLN A 26 4.51 0.97 -11.33
C GLN A 26 4.37 1.30 -9.84
N ILE A 27 4.85 2.48 -9.46
CA ILE A 27 4.58 3.05 -8.14
C ILE A 27 3.16 3.63 -8.19
N VAL A 28 2.26 3.02 -7.41
CA VAL A 28 0.85 3.42 -7.32
C VAL A 28 0.66 4.48 -6.23
N ALA A 29 1.43 4.37 -5.15
CA ALA A 29 1.46 5.32 -4.05
C ALA A 29 2.81 5.24 -3.33
N GLU A 30 3.25 6.35 -2.75
CA GLU A 30 4.37 6.38 -1.81
C GLU A 30 4.07 7.38 -0.69
N GLY A 31 4.51 7.06 0.53
CA GLY A 31 4.20 7.89 1.69
C GLY A 31 4.18 7.14 3.01
N ALA A 32 3.88 7.89 4.08
CA ALA A 32 3.58 7.30 5.38
C ALA A 32 2.29 6.46 5.30
N PRO A 33 2.10 5.46 6.19
CA PRO A 33 0.92 4.58 6.17
C PRO A 33 -0.42 5.32 6.12
N LYS A 34 -0.56 6.38 6.91
CA LYS A 34 -1.73 7.27 6.94
C LYS A 34 -2.06 7.94 5.61
N ASP A 35 -1.07 8.13 4.75
CA ASP A 35 -1.23 8.78 3.45
C ASP A 35 -1.56 7.74 2.38
N ILE A 36 -0.95 6.55 2.45
CA ILE A 36 -1.30 5.41 1.60
C ILE A 36 -2.79 5.04 1.75
N MET A 37 -3.33 5.05 2.97
CA MET A 37 -4.75 4.79 3.24
C MET A 37 -5.74 5.72 2.51
N LYS A 38 -5.27 6.90 2.05
CA LYS A 38 -6.10 7.88 1.33
C LYS A 38 -6.08 7.63 -0.19
N VAL A 39 -5.14 6.83 -0.69
CA VAL A 39 -4.98 6.59 -2.13
C VAL A 39 -5.92 5.48 -2.58
N LYS A 40 -6.98 5.84 -3.30
CA LYS A 40 -8.00 4.88 -3.77
C LYS A 40 -7.45 3.80 -4.69
N ALA A 41 -6.41 4.11 -5.46
CA ALA A 41 -5.76 3.19 -6.39
C ALA A 41 -4.85 2.17 -5.68
N SER A 42 -4.47 2.41 -4.41
CA SER A 42 -3.61 1.53 -3.64
C SER A 42 -4.43 0.42 -3.00
N HIS A 43 -4.25 -0.82 -3.45
CA HIS A 43 -4.84 -1.97 -2.77
C HIS A 43 -4.35 -2.06 -1.33
N THR A 44 -3.04 -1.87 -1.12
CA THR A 44 -2.41 -1.83 0.21
C THR A 44 -3.11 -0.81 1.12
N GLY A 45 -3.35 0.41 0.65
CA GLY A 45 -4.06 1.45 1.39
C GLY A 45 -5.50 1.08 1.75
N GLN A 46 -6.22 0.40 0.85
CA GLN A 46 -7.59 -0.05 1.12
C GLN A 46 -7.66 -1.12 2.21
N PHE A 47 -6.68 -2.02 2.27
CA PHE A 47 -6.58 -3.03 3.33
C PHE A 47 -6.10 -2.40 4.64
N LEU A 48 -5.08 -1.56 4.59
CA LEU A 48 -4.54 -0.87 5.76
C LEU A 48 -5.62 -0.05 6.49
N LYS A 49 -6.56 0.55 5.75
CA LYS A 49 -7.69 1.29 6.31
C LYS A 49 -8.66 0.43 7.14
N LYS A 50 -8.71 -0.89 6.94
CA LYS A 50 -9.60 -1.80 7.68
C LYS A 50 -9.01 -2.30 8.99
N GLU A 51 -7.69 -2.22 9.14
CA GLU A 51 -6.92 -2.72 10.27
C GLU A 51 -6.60 -1.64 11.32
N VAL A 52 -7.10 -0.41 11.11
CA VAL A 52 -6.90 0.78 11.98
C VAL A 52 -8.25 1.30 12.46
#